data_AF-A0AAE4I7V4-F1
#
_entry.id   AF-A0AAE4I7V4-F1
#
_cell.length_a   1.000
_cell.length_b   1.000
_cell.length_c   1.000
_cell.angle_alpha   90.00
_cell.angle_beta   90.00
_cell.angle_gamma   90.00
#
_symmetry.space_group_name_H-M   'P 1'
#
loop_
_entity.id
_entity.type
_entity.pdbx_description
1 polymer ?
#
loop_
_entity_poly.entity_id
_entity_poly.type
_entity_poly.pdbx_seq_one_letter_code
_entity_poly.pdbx_strand_id
1 'polypeptide(L)'
;MLRKLSISDFEDSKFGSNSEVLFTFAEDNIAYMYFGNTPVQVDYNTALYILHQKDSMPQGNSWPEDFPAIINHTSTTAARKHPAFEAAKKGDFEAALSLVNDMVKDEKVHHIVQTYPNAHIIYNHRMKGDGINMIPAAYAAMFEAAGMQVEHNVVGITNVSHTGASDISRICKRMRYEGNINQGTDYILLDDFITSGAELRDLRDYVESKGGHVVLISTLGHGSYSKLSDIRIDIKYKEKLLNLGITDKELQKYGIASKVDCLTLGEAAKLSRVVECQTKKQFTSNRSGVQHLDQRKRDSQTMGREIPESGTVCKSESSSKVHEEQSVTVMSRQTNHHKIRR
;
A
#
# COMPACT_ATOMS: atom_id res chain seq x y z
N MET A 1 27.20 10.89 5.07
CA MET A 1 27.73 11.32 3.76
C MET A 1 27.21 10.32 2.73
N LEU A 2 26.14 10.63 2.01
CA LEU A 2 25.58 9.75 0.98
C LEU A 2 26.17 10.15 -0.37
N ARG A 3 27.01 9.30 -0.97
CA ARG A 3 27.54 9.51 -2.32
C ARG A 3 26.46 9.08 -3.33
N LYS A 4 26.20 9.90 -4.35
CA LYS A 4 25.39 9.48 -5.49
C LYS A 4 26.15 8.38 -6.23
N LEU A 5 25.59 7.18 -6.29
CA LEU A 5 26.10 6.10 -7.13
C LEU A 5 25.79 6.45 -8.59
N SER A 6 26.78 6.36 -9.48
CA SER A 6 26.61 6.49 -10.92
C SER A 6 26.62 5.13 -11.61
N ILE A 7 26.14 5.08 -12.85
CA ILE A 7 26.10 3.85 -13.67
C ILE A 7 27.48 3.17 -13.75
N SER A 8 28.56 3.95 -13.77
CA SER A 8 29.95 3.47 -13.76
C SER A 8 30.33 2.67 -12.50
N ASP A 9 29.63 2.86 -11.37
CA ASP A 9 29.89 2.09 -10.14
C ASP A 9 29.43 0.63 -10.25
N PHE A 10 28.68 0.30 -11.31
CA PHE A 10 28.18 -1.05 -11.60
C PHE A 10 28.84 -1.70 -12.82
N GLU A 11 29.70 -0.99 -13.56
CA GLU A 11 30.32 -1.51 -14.79
C GLU A 11 31.31 -2.66 -14.54
N ASP A 12 31.89 -2.75 -13.34
CA ASP A 12 32.80 -3.85 -12.93
C ASP A 12 32.11 -4.97 -12.12
N SER A 13 30.83 -4.81 -11.82
CA SER A 13 30.09 -5.83 -11.09
C SER A 13 29.72 -6.97 -12.04
N LYS A 14 30.27 -8.17 -11.81
CA LYS A 14 29.88 -9.41 -12.49
C LYS A 14 28.45 -9.79 -12.08
N PHE A 15 27.47 -9.04 -12.57
CA PHE A 15 26.08 -9.43 -12.57
C PHE A 15 25.96 -10.68 -13.45
N GLY A 16 25.74 -11.84 -12.81
CA GLY A 16 25.48 -13.08 -13.52
C GLY A 16 24.32 -12.89 -14.50
N SER A 17 24.24 -13.72 -15.57
CA SER A 17 23.25 -13.60 -16.65
C SER A 17 21.78 -13.77 -16.23
N ASN A 18 21.50 -13.78 -14.92
CA ASN A 18 20.20 -13.90 -14.27
C ASN A 18 19.90 -12.73 -13.32
N SER A 19 20.53 -11.57 -13.52
CA SER A 19 20.30 -10.40 -12.66
C SER A 19 18.91 -9.82 -12.91
N GLU A 20 17.99 -10.09 -11.98
CA GLU A 20 16.61 -9.63 -12.05
C GLU A 20 16.50 -8.17 -11.54
N VAL A 21 15.93 -7.29 -12.36
CA VAL A 21 15.63 -5.91 -11.95
C VAL A 21 14.43 -5.91 -11.00
N LEU A 22 14.67 -5.53 -9.74
CA LEU A 22 13.61 -5.37 -8.74
C LEU A 22 12.89 -4.03 -8.88
N PHE A 23 13.65 -2.95 -9.02
CA PHE A 23 13.15 -1.59 -9.13
C PHE A 23 13.85 -0.84 -10.26
N THR A 24 13.12 0.03 -10.95
CA THR A 24 13.73 1.13 -11.70
C THR A 24 13.44 2.43 -10.98
N PHE A 25 14.46 3.27 -10.86
CA PHE A 25 14.36 4.57 -10.21
C PHE A 25 14.27 5.66 -11.27
N ALA A 26 13.30 6.55 -11.12
CA ALA A 26 13.10 7.71 -11.97
C ALA A 26 13.37 9.00 -11.19
N GLU A 27 13.26 10.15 -11.87
CA GLU A 27 13.33 11.46 -11.23
C GLU A 27 12.18 11.65 -10.21
N ASP A 28 12.26 12.70 -9.39
CA ASP A 28 11.23 13.11 -8.42
C ASP A 28 10.88 12.08 -7.32
N ASN A 29 11.87 11.28 -6.87
CA ASN A 29 11.67 10.27 -5.81
C ASN A 29 10.65 9.18 -6.18
N ILE A 30 10.54 8.87 -7.46
CA ILE A 30 9.66 7.82 -7.97
C ILE A 30 10.48 6.55 -8.23
N ALA A 31 9.91 5.40 -7.86
CA ALA A 31 10.41 4.09 -8.26
C ALA A 31 9.28 3.27 -8.88
N TYR A 32 9.64 2.32 -9.74
CA TYR A 32 8.71 1.35 -10.29
C TYR A 32 9.13 -0.05 -9.87
N MET A 33 8.17 -0.79 -9.32
CA MET A 33 8.25 -2.24 -9.17
C MET A 33 7.48 -2.91 -10.31
N TYR A 34 7.67 -4.20 -10.50
CA TYR A 34 7.13 -4.94 -11.65
C TYR A 34 6.39 -6.19 -11.20
N PHE A 35 5.16 -6.37 -11.67
CA PHE A 35 4.45 -7.65 -11.62
C PHE A 35 4.36 -8.20 -13.04
N GLY A 36 5.20 -9.20 -13.35
CA GLY A 36 5.46 -9.57 -14.73
C GLY A 36 5.95 -8.37 -15.54
N ASN A 37 5.26 -8.05 -16.65
CA ASN A 37 5.60 -6.90 -17.49
C ASN A 37 4.89 -5.59 -17.08
N THR A 38 4.14 -5.59 -15.98
CA THR A 38 3.35 -4.42 -15.55
C THR A 38 4.12 -3.60 -14.52
N PRO A 39 4.68 -2.42 -14.88
CA PRO A 39 5.21 -1.47 -13.91
C PRO A 39 4.10 -0.91 -12.99
N VAL A 40 4.40 -0.88 -11.70
CA VAL A 40 3.60 -0.26 -10.65
C VAL A 40 4.47 0.77 -9.95
N GLN A 41 3.98 2.02 -9.95
CA GLN A 41 4.67 3.13 -9.30
C GLN A 41 4.59 3.02 -7.78
N VAL A 42 5.73 3.23 -7.12
CA VAL A 42 5.89 3.38 -5.67
C VAL A 42 6.77 4.60 -5.37
N ASP A 43 6.66 5.18 -4.18
CA ASP A 43 7.62 6.21 -3.75
C ASP A 43 8.97 5.56 -3.40
N TYR A 44 10.04 6.36 -3.52
CA TYR A 44 11.41 5.95 -3.22
C TYR A 44 11.55 5.31 -1.83
N ASN A 45 10.91 5.88 -0.81
CA ASN A 45 10.98 5.36 0.56
C ASN A 45 10.31 3.99 0.68
N THR A 46 9.23 3.72 -0.06
CA THR A 46 8.64 2.39 -0.18
C THR A 46 9.60 1.39 -0.80
N ALA A 47 10.27 1.74 -1.90
CA ALA A 47 11.25 0.86 -2.54
C ALA A 47 12.40 0.51 -1.59
N LEU A 48 12.99 1.52 -0.92
CA LEU A 48 14.03 1.29 0.08
C LEU A 48 13.54 0.40 1.23
N TYR A 49 12.34 0.67 1.76
CA TYR A 49 11.76 -0.15 2.83
C TYR A 49 11.62 -1.61 2.41
N ILE A 50 11.13 -1.87 1.20
CA ILE A 50 11.03 -3.24 0.66
C ILE A 50 12.41 -3.90 0.61
N LEU A 51 13.42 -3.22 0.06
CA LEU A 51 14.77 -3.75 -0.04
C LEU A 51 15.37 -4.10 1.34
N HIS A 52 15.08 -3.31 2.36
CA HIS A 52 15.55 -3.57 3.72
C HIS A 52 14.81 -4.72 4.40
N GLN A 53 13.50 -4.84 4.22
CA GLN A 53 12.72 -5.82 4.98
C GLN A 53 12.64 -7.20 4.32
N LYS A 54 12.65 -7.29 2.98
CA LYS A 54 12.03 -8.42 2.24
C LYS A 54 12.59 -9.79 2.63
N ASP A 55 13.86 -9.85 3.02
CA ASP A 55 14.55 -11.09 3.38
C ASP A 55 14.43 -11.45 4.87
N SER A 56 13.88 -10.54 5.69
CA SER A 56 13.79 -10.67 7.15
C SER A 56 12.37 -10.75 7.69
N MET A 57 11.37 -10.67 6.81
CA MET A 57 9.98 -10.77 7.22
C MET A 57 9.62 -12.23 7.56
N PRO A 58 8.82 -12.46 8.61
CA PRO A 58 8.27 -13.78 8.87
C PRO A 58 7.57 -14.35 7.63
N GLN A 59 7.83 -15.62 7.36
CA GLN A 59 7.15 -16.36 6.31
C GLN A 59 5.77 -16.77 6.84
N GLY A 60 4.73 -16.24 6.21
CA GLY A 60 3.36 -16.63 6.52
C GLY A 60 3.01 -18.01 5.98
N ASN A 61 2.04 -18.65 6.63
CA ASN A 61 1.38 -19.86 6.14
C ASN A 61 0.10 -19.51 5.40
N SER A 62 -0.34 -20.38 4.50
CA SER A 62 -1.69 -20.29 3.92
C SER A 62 -2.73 -20.24 5.04
N TRP A 63 -3.82 -19.51 4.83
CA TRP A 63 -4.93 -19.54 5.78
C TRP A 63 -5.58 -20.94 5.81
N PRO A 64 -5.89 -21.50 6.99
CA PRO A 64 -6.62 -22.76 7.08
C PRO A 64 -7.99 -22.71 6.37
N GLU A 65 -8.41 -23.83 5.76
CA GLU A 65 -9.72 -23.95 5.10
C GLU A 65 -10.90 -23.87 6.08
N ASP A 66 -10.64 -24.03 7.37
CA ASP A 66 -11.60 -23.94 8.47
C ASP A 66 -11.35 -22.71 9.36
N PHE A 67 -10.45 -21.79 8.97
CA PHE A 67 -10.22 -20.57 9.74
C PHE A 67 -11.53 -19.79 9.92
N PRO A 68 -11.90 -19.41 11.15
CA PRO A 68 -13.22 -18.86 11.41
C PRO A 68 -13.41 -17.47 10.81
N ALA A 69 -14.67 -17.11 10.63
CA ALA A 69 -15.03 -15.76 10.23
C ALA A 69 -14.58 -14.73 11.30
N ILE A 70 -14.14 -13.56 10.84
CA ILE A 70 -13.81 -12.43 11.71
C ILE A 70 -15.04 -12.01 12.49
N ILE A 71 -14.90 -11.91 13.81
CA ILE A 71 -15.96 -11.40 14.68
C ILE A 71 -15.86 -9.88 14.77
N ASN A 72 -16.88 -9.19 14.27
CA ASN A 72 -16.94 -7.74 14.21
C ASN A 72 -18.08 -7.16 15.05
N HIS A 73 -17.88 -6.01 15.73
CA HIS A 73 -18.91 -5.46 16.63
C HIS A 73 -19.74 -4.34 16.01
N THR A 74 -19.12 -3.41 15.27
CA THR A 74 -19.78 -2.23 14.69
C THR A 74 -19.25 -1.86 13.30
N SER A 75 -19.83 -0.84 12.66
CA SER A 75 -19.29 -0.29 11.41
C SER A 75 -18.28 0.83 11.70
N THR A 76 -17.29 1.01 10.82
CA THR A 76 -16.39 2.18 10.90
C THR A 76 -17.17 3.50 10.91
N THR A 77 -18.29 3.58 10.17
CA THR A 77 -19.13 4.77 10.11
C THR A 77 -19.79 5.07 11.45
N ALA A 78 -20.29 4.05 12.16
CA ALA A 78 -20.89 4.22 13.47
C ALA A 78 -19.83 4.64 14.51
N ALA A 79 -18.69 3.93 14.56
CA ALA A 79 -17.61 4.26 15.48
C ALA A 79 -17.09 5.70 15.29
N ARG A 80 -16.92 6.16 14.04
CA ARG A 80 -16.47 7.54 13.73
C ARG A 80 -17.44 8.64 14.16
N LYS A 81 -18.72 8.32 14.37
CA LYS A 81 -19.72 9.29 14.86
C LYS A 81 -19.70 9.42 16.38
N HIS A 82 -19.04 8.51 17.08
CA HIS A 82 -18.96 8.54 18.53
C HIS A 82 -18.10 9.73 19.01
N PRO A 83 -18.54 10.50 20.02
CA PRO A 83 -17.83 11.70 20.47
C PRO A 83 -16.41 11.41 20.96
N ALA A 84 -16.18 10.25 21.56
CA ALA A 84 -14.88 9.85 22.08
C ALA A 84 -13.89 9.33 21.00
N PHE A 85 -14.34 9.13 19.75
CA PHE A 85 -13.55 8.44 18.72
C PHE A 85 -12.21 9.14 18.42
N GLU A 86 -12.24 10.46 18.22
CA GLU A 86 -11.03 11.21 17.86
C GLU A 86 -10.02 11.28 19.00
N ALA A 87 -10.49 11.39 20.25
CA ALA A 87 -9.63 11.35 21.43
C ALA A 87 -8.99 9.96 21.61
N ALA A 88 -9.80 8.90 21.45
CA ALA A 88 -9.34 7.50 21.51
C ALA A 88 -8.26 7.18 20.46
N LYS A 89 -8.44 7.65 19.23
CA LYS A 89 -7.43 7.51 18.16
C LYS A 89 -6.15 8.30 18.41
N LYS A 90 -6.13 9.24 19.36
CA LYS A 90 -5.02 10.16 19.63
C LYS A 90 -4.36 9.96 21.01
N GLY A 91 -4.64 8.86 21.69
CA GLY A 91 -3.93 8.48 22.92
C GLY A 91 -4.77 8.52 24.19
N ASP A 92 -6.04 8.92 24.13
CA ASP A 92 -6.91 8.97 25.31
C ASP A 92 -7.53 7.59 25.57
N PHE A 93 -7.05 6.92 26.61
CA PHE A 93 -7.51 5.59 27.00
C PHE A 93 -8.93 5.59 27.57
N GLU A 94 -9.31 6.60 28.35
CA GLU A 94 -10.67 6.70 28.92
C GLU A 94 -11.71 6.94 27.81
N ALA A 95 -11.36 7.79 26.83
CA ALA A 95 -12.16 7.96 25.62
C ALA A 95 -12.27 6.64 24.83
N ALA A 96 -11.19 5.85 24.78
CA ALA A 96 -11.21 4.55 24.12
C ALA A 96 -12.10 3.54 24.84
N LEU A 97 -12.06 3.49 26.18
CA LEU A 97 -12.97 2.67 27.00
C LEU A 97 -14.42 3.09 26.80
N SER A 98 -14.73 4.38 26.81
CA SER A 98 -16.09 4.89 26.53
C SER A 98 -16.57 4.46 25.14
N LEU A 99 -15.74 4.62 24.11
CA LEU A 99 -16.07 4.17 22.75
C LEU A 99 -16.32 2.65 22.70
N VAL A 100 -15.44 1.87 23.31
CA VAL A 100 -15.49 0.41 23.28
C VAL A 100 -16.72 -0.10 24.01
N ASN A 101 -17.03 0.42 25.21
CA ASN A 101 -18.21 0.03 25.98
C ASN A 101 -19.52 0.31 25.23
N ASP A 102 -19.59 1.40 24.47
CA ASP A 102 -20.80 1.74 23.71
C ASP A 102 -20.96 0.93 22.42
N MET A 103 -19.84 0.50 21.81
CA MET A 103 -19.83 -0.10 20.47
C MET A 103 -19.62 -1.61 20.45
N VAL A 104 -19.00 -2.19 21.47
CA VAL A 104 -18.76 -3.63 21.59
C VAL A 104 -20.01 -4.32 22.07
N LYS A 105 -20.39 -5.35 21.33
CA LYS A 105 -21.44 -6.30 21.68
C LYS A 105 -20.96 -7.35 22.68
N ASP A 106 -21.42 -7.27 23.92
CA ASP A 106 -21.07 -8.19 25.02
C ASP A 106 -21.36 -9.65 24.68
N GLU A 107 -22.45 -9.94 23.96
CA GLU A 107 -22.80 -11.31 23.59
C GLU A 107 -21.73 -11.97 22.71
N LYS A 108 -21.00 -11.18 21.92
CA LYS A 108 -19.91 -11.67 21.07
C LYS A 108 -18.63 -11.89 21.88
N VAL A 109 -18.33 -11.01 22.84
CA VAL A 109 -17.21 -11.21 23.77
C VAL A 109 -17.43 -12.49 24.57
N HIS A 110 -18.63 -12.67 25.12
CA HIS A 110 -18.99 -13.88 25.87
C HIS A 110 -18.87 -15.14 25.02
N HIS A 111 -19.34 -15.10 23.77
CA HIS A 111 -19.18 -16.20 22.84
C HIS A 111 -17.71 -16.56 22.58
N ILE A 112 -16.84 -15.55 22.41
CA ILE A 112 -15.40 -15.78 22.21
C ILE A 112 -14.78 -16.45 23.44
N VAL A 113 -15.04 -15.90 24.64
CA VAL A 113 -14.52 -16.41 25.91
C VAL A 113 -14.94 -17.86 26.14
N GLN A 114 -16.20 -18.21 25.85
CA GLN A 114 -16.70 -19.57 25.98
C GLN A 114 -16.09 -20.54 24.95
N THR A 115 -15.83 -20.05 23.74
CA THR A 115 -15.32 -20.88 22.63
C THR A 115 -13.83 -21.14 22.75
N TYR A 116 -13.08 -20.17 23.25
CA TYR A 116 -11.62 -20.18 23.32
C TYR A 116 -11.09 -19.82 24.72
N PRO A 117 -11.49 -20.55 25.79
CA PRO A 117 -11.25 -20.14 27.18
C PRO A 117 -9.77 -20.11 27.57
N ASN A 118 -8.91 -20.85 26.86
CA ASN A 118 -7.47 -20.93 27.11
C ASN A 118 -6.62 -20.10 26.13
N ALA A 119 -7.26 -19.42 25.18
CA ALA A 119 -6.53 -18.61 24.21
C ALA A 119 -6.07 -17.29 24.84
N HIS A 120 -4.91 -16.80 24.40
CA HIS A 120 -4.38 -15.51 24.80
C HIS A 120 -4.80 -14.43 23.79
N ILE A 121 -5.01 -13.21 24.26
CA ILE A 121 -5.33 -12.05 23.43
C ILE A 121 -4.05 -11.33 23.04
N ILE A 122 -3.87 -11.04 21.76
CA ILE A 122 -2.91 -10.04 21.29
C ILE A 122 -3.68 -8.96 20.54
N TYR A 123 -3.38 -7.69 20.79
CA TYR A 123 -4.01 -6.57 20.09
C TYR A 123 -2.98 -5.78 19.28
N ASN A 124 -3.34 -5.42 18.05
CA ASN A 124 -2.50 -4.67 17.13
C ASN A 124 -2.28 -3.25 17.66
N HIS A 125 -1.09 -2.98 18.20
CA HIS A 125 -0.73 -1.66 18.71
C HIS A 125 0.75 -1.36 18.50
N ARG A 126 1.14 -0.10 18.69
CA ARG A 126 2.51 0.40 18.55
C ARG A 126 2.90 1.19 19.81
N MET A 127 4.16 1.11 20.23
CA MET A 127 4.63 1.83 21.43
C MET A 127 5.09 3.27 21.17
N LYS A 128 5.40 3.64 19.92
CA LYS A 128 5.98 4.95 19.56
C LYS A 128 5.32 5.51 18.31
N GLY A 129 5.16 6.83 18.29
CA GLY A 129 4.52 7.59 17.21
C GLY A 129 3.57 8.64 17.77
N ASP A 130 3.24 9.64 16.97
CA ASP A 130 2.23 10.64 17.35
C ASP A 130 0.82 10.04 17.27
N GLY A 131 -0.02 10.31 18.28
CA GLY A 131 -1.40 9.84 18.29
C GLY A 131 -1.52 8.32 18.36
N ILE A 132 -0.92 7.70 19.39
CA ILE A 132 -1.06 6.26 19.63
C ILE A 132 -2.54 5.91 19.75
N ASN A 133 -2.99 4.99 18.93
CA ASN A 133 -4.37 4.53 18.91
C ASN A 133 -4.65 3.65 20.13
N MET A 134 -5.50 4.11 21.06
CA MET A 134 -5.82 3.37 22.28
C MET A 134 -7.01 2.41 22.13
N ILE A 135 -7.70 2.44 20.99
CA ILE A 135 -8.87 1.59 20.75
C ILE A 135 -8.56 0.09 20.88
N PRO A 136 -7.49 -0.47 20.26
CA PRO A 136 -7.18 -1.89 20.40
C PRO A 136 -6.86 -2.30 21.85
N ALA A 137 -6.19 -1.41 22.61
CA ALA A 137 -5.85 -1.66 24.00
C ALA A 137 -7.10 -1.67 24.90
N ALA A 138 -7.99 -0.68 24.73
CA ALA A 138 -9.27 -0.63 25.45
C ALA A 138 -10.16 -1.83 25.10
N TYR A 139 -10.11 -2.28 23.84
CA TYR A 139 -10.84 -3.46 23.42
C TYR A 139 -10.29 -4.75 24.06
N ALA A 140 -8.97 -4.89 24.15
CA ALA A 140 -8.34 -6.01 24.86
C ALA A 140 -8.68 -6.02 26.36
N ALA A 141 -8.80 -4.86 26.99
CA ALA A 141 -9.18 -4.74 28.40
C ALA A 141 -10.55 -5.34 28.71
N MET A 142 -11.48 -5.40 27.75
CA MET A 142 -12.75 -6.11 27.93
C MET A 142 -12.58 -7.62 28.07
N PHE A 143 -11.66 -8.22 27.31
CA PHE A 143 -11.35 -9.64 27.42
C PHE A 143 -10.56 -9.96 28.69
N GLU A 144 -9.68 -9.05 29.11
CA GLU A 144 -8.98 -9.14 30.40
C GLU A 144 -9.99 -9.12 31.56
N ALA A 145 -10.95 -8.18 31.53
CA ALA A 145 -12.03 -8.11 32.52
C ALA A 145 -12.93 -9.36 32.51
N ALA A 146 -13.04 -10.03 31.35
CA ALA A 146 -13.73 -11.32 31.21
C ALA A 146 -12.87 -12.54 31.61
N GLY A 147 -11.64 -12.33 32.08
CA GLY A 147 -10.76 -13.37 32.62
C GLY A 147 -9.79 -14.01 31.61
N MET A 148 -9.68 -13.47 30.40
CA MET A 148 -8.68 -13.96 29.42
C MET A 148 -7.31 -13.34 29.66
N GLN A 149 -6.25 -14.08 29.34
CA GLN A 149 -4.88 -13.57 29.39
C GLN A 149 -4.62 -12.62 28.21
N VAL A 150 -4.13 -11.40 28.48
CA VAL A 150 -3.75 -10.43 27.45
C VAL A 150 -2.23 -10.26 27.37
N GLU A 151 -1.67 -10.36 26.17
CA GLU A 151 -0.25 -10.18 25.89
C GLU A 151 0.05 -8.72 25.51
N HIS A 152 0.27 -7.86 26.49
CA HIS A 152 0.56 -6.44 26.26
C HIS A 152 1.93 -6.16 25.62
N ASN A 153 2.85 -7.13 25.64
CA ASN A 153 4.24 -6.92 25.22
C ASN A 153 4.49 -7.26 23.74
N VAL A 154 3.46 -7.64 22.98
CA VAL A 154 3.56 -7.85 21.53
C VAL A 154 3.24 -6.57 20.80
N VAL A 155 4.26 -5.89 20.27
CA VAL A 155 4.20 -4.50 19.81
C VAL A 155 4.65 -4.37 18.37
N GLY A 156 3.94 -3.57 17.57
CA GLY A 156 4.36 -3.15 16.24
C GLY A 156 5.47 -2.11 16.33
N ILE A 157 6.63 -2.42 15.75
CA ILE A 157 7.84 -1.58 15.82
C ILE A 157 8.15 -0.81 14.54
N THR A 158 7.49 -1.18 13.43
CA THR A 158 7.59 -0.38 12.21
C THR A 158 6.96 0.99 12.50
N ASN A 159 7.61 2.10 12.11
CA ASN A 159 6.98 3.42 12.12
C ASN A 159 6.66 3.82 10.68
N VAL A 160 5.47 3.44 10.22
CA VAL A 160 5.00 3.78 8.88
C VAL A 160 3.95 4.86 8.98
N SER A 161 4.37 6.11 8.81
CA SER A 161 3.42 7.20 8.58
C SER A 161 2.73 6.95 7.23
N HIS A 162 1.43 6.71 7.27
CA HIS A 162 0.61 6.36 6.11
C HIS A 162 -0.18 7.56 5.54
N THR A 163 0.10 8.78 5.98
CA THR A 163 -0.55 9.99 5.46
C THR A 163 -0.26 10.10 3.97
N GLY A 164 -1.30 9.97 3.14
CA GLY A 164 -1.19 10.01 1.67
C GLY A 164 -0.57 8.77 1.02
N ALA A 165 -0.25 7.69 1.76
CA ALA A 165 0.33 6.48 1.17
C ALA A 165 -0.61 5.84 0.14
N SER A 166 -0.07 5.23 -0.91
CA SER A 166 -0.84 4.47 -1.90
C SER A 166 -1.22 3.08 -1.36
N ASP A 167 -2.20 2.42 -1.99
CA ASP A 167 -2.58 1.04 -1.61
C ASP A 167 -1.40 0.08 -1.73
N ILE A 168 -0.60 0.19 -2.79
CA ILE A 168 0.58 -0.65 -2.98
C ILE A 168 1.63 -0.37 -1.91
N SER A 169 1.84 0.89 -1.54
CA SER A 169 2.75 1.25 -0.44
C SER A 169 2.31 0.59 0.87
N ARG A 170 0.99 0.58 1.16
CA ARG A 170 0.44 -0.09 2.35
C ARG A 170 0.58 -1.61 2.31
N ILE A 171 0.41 -2.25 1.15
CA ILE A 171 0.59 -3.70 1.00
C ILE A 171 2.06 -4.09 1.16
N CYS A 172 2.96 -3.31 0.53
CA CYS A 172 4.38 -3.64 0.54
C CYS A 172 5.06 -3.26 1.85
N LYS A 173 4.66 -2.19 2.55
CA LYS A 173 5.24 -1.80 3.84
C LYS A 173 4.67 -2.63 4.99
N ARG A 174 5.08 -3.90 5.06
CA ARG A 174 4.66 -4.85 6.08
C ARG A 174 5.05 -4.40 7.49
N MET A 175 4.20 -4.72 8.46
CA MET A 175 4.44 -4.45 9.87
C MET A 175 5.42 -5.47 10.45
N ARG A 176 6.41 -4.98 11.22
CA ARG A 176 7.24 -5.82 12.08
C ARG A 176 6.75 -5.74 13.52
N TYR A 177 6.80 -6.87 14.20
CA TYR A 177 6.45 -6.99 15.61
C TYR A 177 7.64 -7.47 16.43
N GLU A 178 7.63 -7.09 17.70
CA GLU A 178 8.51 -7.61 18.75
C GLU A 178 7.66 -8.03 19.95
N GLY A 179 8.23 -8.84 20.85
CA GLY A 179 7.54 -9.39 22.00
C GLY A 179 7.66 -10.90 22.09
N ASN A 180 7.35 -11.47 23.25
CA ASN A 180 7.41 -12.91 23.44
C ASN A 180 6.10 -13.57 23.01
N ILE A 181 6.21 -14.76 22.42
CA ILE A 181 5.09 -15.63 22.08
C ILE A 181 5.34 -16.96 22.79
N ASN A 182 4.36 -17.39 23.57
CA ASN A 182 4.34 -18.70 24.20
C ASN A 182 4.07 -19.76 23.12
N GLN A 183 4.96 -20.75 23.03
CA GLN A 183 4.88 -21.83 22.05
C GLN A 183 3.73 -22.77 22.37
N GLY A 184 3.01 -23.22 21.33
CA GLY A 184 1.86 -24.11 21.45
C GLY A 184 0.60 -23.45 22.01
N THR A 185 0.63 -22.14 22.26
CA THR A 185 -0.52 -21.38 22.76
C THR A 185 -1.40 -20.90 21.62
N ASP A 186 -2.72 -20.98 21.82
CA ASP A 186 -3.72 -20.40 20.93
C ASP A 186 -3.86 -18.89 21.18
N TYR A 187 -3.98 -18.11 20.11
CA TYR A 187 -4.07 -16.66 20.14
C TYR A 187 -5.28 -16.14 19.37
N ILE A 188 -5.90 -15.12 19.94
CA ILE A 188 -6.93 -14.31 19.30
C ILE A 188 -6.34 -12.93 19.02
N LEU A 189 -6.41 -12.50 17.77
CA LEU A 189 -5.90 -11.19 17.36
C LEU A 189 -7.01 -10.16 17.38
N LEU A 190 -6.75 -9.02 18.02
CA LEU A 190 -7.65 -7.88 18.07
C LEU A 190 -7.10 -6.70 17.26
N ASP A 191 -8.00 -5.96 16.61
CA ASP A 191 -7.69 -4.68 15.97
C ASP A 191 -8.86 -3.70 16.08
N ASP A 192 -8.63 -2.41 15.84
CA ASP A 192 -9.72 -1.42 15.81
C ASP A 192 -10.57 -1.58 14.54
N PHE A 193 -9.94 -1.53 13.37
CA PHE A 193 -10.63 -1.61 12.09
C PHE A 193 -9.88 -2.43 11.06
N ILE A 194 -10.55 -3.44 10.52
CA ILE A 194 -10.04 -4.14 9.34
C ILE A 194 -10.36 -3.38 8.05
N THR A 195 -9.32 -3.14 7.23
CA THR A 195 -9.45 -2.61 5.87
C THR A 195 -8.97 -3.60 4.82
N SER A 196 -7.65 -3.78 4.65
CA SER A 196 -7.11 -4.91 3.88
C SER A 196 -6.97 -6.16 4.71
N GLY A 197 -6.62 -6.04 6.00
CA GLY A 197 -6.19 -7.16 6.84
C GLY A 197 -4.68 -7.41 6.82
N ALA A 198 -3.89 -6.57 6.14
CA ALA A 198 -2.44 -6.73 6.02
C ALA A 198 -1.72 -6.73 7.38
N GLU A 199 -2.04 -5.79 8.28
CA GLU A 199 -1.41 -5.72 9.60
C GLU A 199 -1.77 -6.94 10.48
N LEU A 200 -3.01 -7.43 10.37
CA LEU A 200 -3.48 -8.65 11.03
C LEU A 200 -2.80 -9.90 10.48
N ARG A 201 -2.58 -9.98 9.16
CA ARG A 201 -1.77 -11.06 8.57
C ARG A 201 -0.34 -10.99 9.06
N ASP A 202 0.29 -9.81 9.08
CA ASP A 202 1.65 -9.66 9.59
C ASP A 202 1.78 -10.06 11.07
N LEU A 203 0.76 -9.74 11.88
CA LEU A 203 0.72 -10.16 13.27
C LEU A 203 0.57 -11.67 13.39
N ARG A 204 -0.30 -12.28 12.57
CA ARG A 204 -0.43 -13.74 12.51
C ARG A 204 0.88 -14.40 12.09
N ASP A 205 1.52 -13.93 11.02
CA ASP A 205 2.79 -14.46 10.54
C ASP A 205 3.87 -14.37 11.64
N TYR A 206 3.89 -13.28 12.40
CA TYR A 206 4.77 -13.12 13.56
C TYR A 206 4.50 -14.18 14.63
N VAL A 207 3.24 -14.29 15.09
CA VAL A 207 2.82 -15.25 16.14
C VAL A 207 3.15 -16.69 15.72
N GLU A 208 2.76 -17.08 14.50
CA GLU A 208 2.98 -18.43 13.98
C GLU A 208 4.48 -18.72 13.77
N SER A 209 5.28 -17.75 13.32
CA SER A 209 6.73 -17.92 13.17
C SER A 209 7.46 -18.15 14.50
N LYS A 210 6.83 -17.82 15.62
CA LYS A 210 7.36 -18.02 16.98
C LYS A 210 6.75 -19.26 17.66
N GLY A 211 5.93 -20.03 16.97
CA GLY A 211 5.33 -21.26 17.46
C GLY A 211 3.99 -21.08 18.19
N GLY A 212 3.36 -19.91 18.12
CA GLY A 212 1.97 -19.73 18.53
C GLY A 212 0.97 -20.15 17.44
N HIS A 213 -0.30 -20.27 17.78
CA HIS A 213 -1.37 -20.64 16.86
C HIS A 213 -2.46 -19.58 16.86
N VAL A 214 -2.71 -18.90 15.74
CA VAL A 214 -3.80 -17.93 15.68
C VAL A 214 -5.10 -18.67 15.37
N VAL A 215 -6.07 -18.59 16.28
CA VAL A 215 -7.35 -19.33 16.17
C VAL A 215 -8.53 -18.44 15.81
N LEU A 216 -8.43 -17.13 16.04
CA LEU A 216 -9.52 -16.19 15.76
C LEU A 216 -8.98 -14.77 15.53
N ILE A 217 -9.72 -13.98 14.75
CA ILE A 217 -9.54 -12.53 14.66
C ILE A 217 -10.86 -11.86 15.06
N SER A 218 -10.77 -10.82 15.87
CA SER A 218 -11.89 -9.95 16.19
C SER A 218 -11.53 -8.48 16.04
N THR A 219 -12.50 -7.66 15.62
CA THR A 219 -12.28 -6.23 15.35
C THR A 219 -13.42 -5.40 15.89
N LEU A 220 -13.13 -4.19 16.38
CA LEU A 220 -14.18 -3.26 16.77
C LEU A 220 -15.07 -2.95 15.55
N GLY A 221 -14.47 -2.61 14.41
CA GLY A 221 -15.20 -2.30 13.20
C GLY A 221 -14.58 -2.80 11.90
N HIS A 222 -15.35 -2.72 10.82
CA HIS A 222 -14.89 -3.03 9.47
C HIS A 222 -14.99 -1.79 8.58
N GLY A 223 -14.09 -1.66 7.62
CA GLY A 223 -14.12 -0.61 6.61
C GLY A 223 -15.39 -0.65 5.74
N SER A 224 -15.68 0.48 5.07
CA SER A 224 -16.87 0.67 4.23
C SER A 224 -16.95 -0.23 2.99
N TYR A 225 -15.83 -0.85 2.58
CA TYR A 225 -15.73 -1.57 1.31
C TYR A 225 -15.88 -3.09 1.39
N SER A 226 -16.07 -3.67 2.58
CA SER A 226 -16.22 -5.11 2.64
C SER A 226 -16.89 -5.60 3.91
N LYS A 227 -17.91 -6.43 3.71
CA LYS A 227 -18.26 -7.53 4.60
C LYS A 227 -17.09 -8.54 4.62
N LEU A 228 -15.92 -8.13 5.12
CA LEU A 228 -14.82 -9.06 5.40
C LEU A 228 -15.23 -9.86 6.64
N SER A 229 -16.22 -10.73 6.47
CA SER A 229 -16.48 -11.81 7.40
C SER A 229 -15.40 -12.87 7.24
N ASP A 230 -14.90 -13.08 6.03
CA ASP A 230 -13.82 -14.01 5.75
C ASP A 230 -12.57 -13.22 5.34
N ILE A 231 -11.47 -13.41 6.08
CA ILE A 231 -10.19 -12.75 5.80
C ILE A 231 -9.47 -13.40 4.60
N ARG A 232 -9.83 -14.64 4.27
CA ARG A 232 -9.09 -15.49 3.34
C ARG A 232 -9.36 -15.10 1.91
N ILE A 233 -8.33 -15.20 1.09
CA ILE A 233 -8.46 -15.00 -0.36
C ILE A 233 -9.35 -16.09 -0.99
N ASP A 234 -10.30 -15.66 -1.83
CA ASP A 234 -11.17 -16.57 -2.58
C ASP A 234 -10.53 -17.03 -3.91
N ILE A 235 -11.07 -18.10 -4.49
CA ILE A 235 -10.57 -18.67 -5.76
C ILE A 235 -10.60 -17.64 -6.91
N LYS A 236 -11.60 -16.77 -6.94
CA LYS A 236 -11.76 -15.74 -7.98
C LYS A 236 -10.60 -14.74 -7.94
N TYR A 237 -10.16 -14.32 -6.75
CA TYR A 237 -9.02 -13.45 -6.59
C TYR A 237 -7.69 -14.18 -6.84
N LYS A 238 -7.57 -15.47 -6.48
CA LYS A 238 -6.38 -16.27 -6.85
C LYS A 238 -6.19 -16.30 -8.37
N GLU A 239 -7.24 -16.64 -9.12
CA GLU A 239 -7.24 -16.64 -10.58
C GLU A 239 -6.98 -15.24 -11.15
N LYS A 240 -7.61 -14.20 -10.57
CA LYS A 240 -7.42 -12.82 -11.01
C LYS A 240 -5.97 -12.36 -10.85
N LEU A 241 -5.34 -12.65 -9.71
CA LEU A 241 -3.93 -12.31 -9.47
C LEU A 241 -3.02 -13.03 -10.46
N LEU A 242 -3.25 -14.33 -10.70
CA LEU A 242 -2.49 -15.11 -11.67
C LEU A 242 -2.60 -14.53 -13.09
N ASN A 243 -3.81 -14.16 -13.53
CA ASN A 243 -4.04 -13.53 -14.84
C ASN A 243 -3.36 -12.15 -14.97
N LEU A 244 -3.10 -11.46 -13.85
CA LEU A 244 -2.35 -10.21 -13.81
C LEU A 244 -0.82 -10.43 -13.71
N GLY A 245 -0.36 -11.68 -13.77
CA GLY A 245 1.05 -12.04 -13.67
C GLY A 245 1.58 -12.03 -12.23
N ILE A 246 0.71 -11.98 -11.23
CA ILE A 246 1.07 -11.93 -9.81
C ILE A 246 1.11 -13.37 -9.29
N THR A 247 2.31 -13.92 -9.23
CA THR A 247 2.58 -15.31 -8.78
C THR A 247 3.21 -15.32 -7.39
N ASP A 248 3.32 -16.50 -6.78
CA ASP A 248 4.09 -16.69 -5.53
C ASP A 248 5.51 -16.12 -5.65
N LYS A 249 6.17 -16.33 -6.80
CA LYS A 249 7.51 -15.79 -7.06
C LYS A 249 7.52 -14.26 -7.02
N GLU A 250 6.54 -13.60 -7.64
CA GLU A 250 6.45 -12.13 -7.62
C GLU A 250 6.13 -11.59 -6.23
N LEU A 251 5.32 -12.29 -5.44
CA LEU A 251 5.04 -11.89 -4.05
C LEU A 251 6.28 -12.04 -3.17
N GLN A 252 7.01 -13.15 -3.29
CA GLN A 252 8.26 -13.41 -2.57
C GLN A 252 9.34 -12.40 -2.96
N LYS A 253 9.45 -12.08 -4.25
CA LYS A 253 10.40 -11.09 -4.80
C LYS A 253 10.38 -9.75 -4.05
N TYR A 254 9.20 -9.27 -3.66
CA TYR A 254 9.02 -8.02 -2.92
C TYR A 254 8.75 -8.22 -1.42
N GLY A 255 8.87 -9.45 -0.92
CA GLY A 255 8.60 -9.79 0.48
C GLY A 255 7.15 -9.57 0.91
N ILE A 256 6.20 -9.53 -0.03
CA ILE A 256 4.77 -9.28 0.26
C ILE A 256 4.15 -10.48 0.97
N ALA A 257 4.35 -11.67 0.40
CA ALA A 257 3.84 -12.93 0.94
C ALA A 257 4.66 -14.11 0.38
N SER A 258 4.70 -15.22 1.12
CA SER A 258 5.33 -16.47 0.67
C SER A 258 4.53 -17.16 -0.44
N LYS A 259 3.19 -17.11 -0.35
CA LYS A 259 2.26 -17.64 -1.34
C LYS A 259 1.06 -16.71 -1.52
N VAL A 260 0.37 -16.82 -2.66
CA VAL A 260 -0.91 -16.14 -2.91
C VAL A 260 -1.92 -16.47 -1.82
N ASP A 261 -1.93 -17.71 -1.33
CA ASP A 261 -2.84 -18.18 -0.27
C ASP A 261 -2.59 -17.56 1.11
N CYS A 262 -1.46 -16.86 1.31
CA CYS A 262 -1.20 -16.12 2.54
C CYS A 262 -1.84 -14.72 2.52
N LEU A 263 -2.15 -14.19 1.33
CA LEU A 263 -2.78 -12.88 1.22
C LEU A 263 -4.18 -12.91 1.83
N THR A 264 -4.52 -11.80 2.47
CA THR A 264 -5.91 -11.53 2.81
C THR A 264 -6.72 -11.18 1.56
N LEU A 265 -8.03 -11.42 1.59
CA LEU A 265 -8.94 -11.02 0.52
C LEU A 265 -8.82 -9.52 0.20
N GLY A 266 -8.68 -8.69 1.25
CA GLY A 266 -8.54 -7.25 1.11
C GLY A 266 -7.22 -6.83 0.46
N GLU A 267 -6.11 -7.53 0.74
CA GLU A 267 -4.85 -7.33 0.02
C GLU A 267 -4.96 -7.74 -1.45
N ALA A 268 -5.52 -8.93 -1.73
CA ALA A 268 -5.70 -9.42 -3.09
C ALA A 268 -6.58 -8.47 -3.93
N ALA A 269 -7.65 -7.94 -3.33
CA ALA A 269 -8.52 -6.96 -3.97
C ALA A 269 -7.79 -5.66 -4.30
N LYS A 270 -7.06 -5.09 -3.33
CA LYS A 270 -6.29 -3.85 -3.54
C LYS A 270 -5.16 -4.04 -4.55
N LEU A 271 -4.42 -5.14 -4.44
CA LEU A 271 -3.30 -5.46 -5.32
C LEU A 271 -3.77 -5.66 -6.76
N SER A 272 -4.82 -6.47 -6.97
CA SER A 272 -5.38 -6.66 -8.31
C SER A 272 -5.87 -5.35 -8.92
N ARG A 273 -6.52 -4.48 -8.13
CA ARG A 273 -6.96 -3.16 -8.59
C ARG A 273 -5.78 -2.28 -9.03
N VAL A 274 -4.72 -2.22 -8.22
CA VAL A 274 -3.53 -1.40 -8.54
C VAL A 274 -2.92 -1.84 -9.86
N VAL A 275 -2.67 -3.14 -10.05
CA VAL A 275 -2.03 -3.66 -11.26
C VAL A 275 -2.94 -3.49 -12.47
N GLU A 276 -4.22 -3.82 -12.35
CA GLU A 276 -5.20 -3.66 -13.44
C GLU A 276 -5.32 -2.20 -13.92
N CYS A 277 -5.30 -1.24 -13.00
CA CYS A 277 -5.30 0.19 -13.33
C CYS A 277 -4.07 0.57 -14.17
N GLN A 278 -2.90 0.01 -13.90
CA GLN A 278 -1.68 0.30 -14.67
C GLN A 278 -1.70 -0.38 -16.04
N THR A 279 -2.16 -1.63 -16.11
CA THR A 279 -2.34 -2.33 -17.38
C THR A 279 -3.26 -1.55 -18.33
N LYS A 280 -4.39 -1.02 -17.83
CA LYS A 280 -5.32 -0.18 -18.64
C LYS A 280 -4.68 1.13 -19.11
N LYS A 281 -3.84 1.77 -18.29
CA LYS A 281 -3.09 2.98 -18.69
C LYS A 281 -2.10 2.69 -19.81
N GLN A 282 -1.39 1.56 -19.77
CA GLN A 282 -0.48 1.16 -20.84
C GLN A 282 -1.22 0.84 -22.15
N PHE A 283 -2.36 0.17 -22.07
CA PHE A 283 -3.18 -0.10 -23.26
C PHE A 283 -3.70 1.19 -23.92
N THR A 284 -4.07 2.19 -23.12
CA THR A 284 -4.56 3.48 -23.64
C THR A 284 -3.44 4.37 -24.20
N SER A 285 -2.26 4.38 -23.57
CA SER A 285 -1.07 5.06 -24.11
C SER A 285 -0.57 4.40 -25.41
N ASN A 286 -0.59 3.07 -25.48
CA ASN A 286 -0.16 2.35 -26.69
C ASN A 286 -1.15 2.56 -27.84
N ARG A 287 -2.46 2.62 -27.59
CA ARG A 287 -3.46 2.94 -28.62
C ARG A 287 -3.31 4.36 -29.16
N SER A 288 -3.07 5.35 -28.30
CA SER A 288 -2.83 6.74 -28.74
C SER A 288 -1.50 6.89 -29.49
N GLY A 289 -0.45 6.16 -29.08
CA GLY A 289 0.82 6.09 -29.82
C GLY A 289 0.70 5.44 -31.21
N VAL A 290 -0.08 4.36 -31.34
CA VAL A 290 -0.37 3.72 -32.63
C VAL A 290 -1.20 4.62 -33.53
N GLN A 291 -2.20 5.33 -32.99
CA GLN A 291 -2.99 6.32 -33.74
C GLN A 291 -2.12 7.49 -34.26
N HIS A 292 -1.13 7.94 -33.48
CA HIS A 292 -0.17 8.96 -33.93
C HIS A 292 0.81 8.44 -35.00
N LEU A 293 1.22 7.17 -34.94
CA LEU A 293 2.03 6.55 -35.99
C LEU A 293 1.25 6.37 -37.30
N ASP A 294 -0.02 5.97 -37.23
CA ASP A 294 -0.91 5.87 -38.40
C ASP A 294 -1.22 7.25 -38.99
N GLN A 295 -1.37 8.28 -38.17
CA GLN A 295 -1.53 9.66 -38.66
C GLN A 295 -0.27 10.13 -39.39
N ARG A 296 0.93 9.93 -38.83
CA ARG A 296 2.19 10.28 -39.49
C ARG A 296 2.44 9.49 -40.78
N LYS A 297 2.01 8.22 -40.85
CA LYS A 297 2.08 7.42 -42.09
C LYS A 297 1.11 7.93 -43.16
N ARG A 298 -0.10 8.36 -42.79
CA ARG A 298 -1.05 9.01 -43.70
C ARG A 298 -0.55 10.37 -44.20
N ASP A 299 0.03 11.17 -43.32
CA ASP A 299 0.60 12.48 -43.69
C ASP A 299 1.83 12.30 -44.60
N SER A 300 2.66 11.27 -44.38
CA SER A 300 3.81 10.92 -45.24
C SER A 300 3.40 10.34 -46.61
N GLN A 301 2.26 9.62 -46.70
CA GLN A 301 1.72 9.16 -47.99
C GLN A 301 1.08 10.28 -48.81
N THR A 302 0.65 11.36 -48.16
CA THR A 302 0.06 12.53 -48.85
C THR A 302 1.14 13.44 -49.45
N MET A 303 2.36 13.43 -48.89
CA MET A 303 3.53 14.17 -49.41
C MET A 303 4.30 13.45 -50.54
N GLY A 304 3.87 12.25 -50.95
CA GLY A 304 4.52 11.43 -51.99
C GLY A 304 3.97 11.61 -53.41
N ARG A 305 3.04 12.55 -53.63
CA ARG A 305 2.45 12.83 -54.96
C ARG A 305 2.53 14.31 -55.28
N GLU A 306 3.71 14.80 -55.62
CA GLU A 306 3.86 15.99 -56.46
C GLU A 306 5.28 15.97 -57.05
N ILE A 307 5.39 15.40 -58.24
CA ILE A 307 6.53 15.64 -59.15
C ILE A 307 5.95 16.40 -60.33
N PRO A 308 6.43 17.63 -60.60
CA PRO A 308 6.39 18.18 -61.95
C PRO A 308 7.81 18.24 -62.53
N GLU A 309 7.96 17.65 -63.72
CA GLU A 309 9.16 17.73 -64.55
C GLU A 309 9.35 19.13 -65.18
N SER A 310 10.59 19.60 -65.09
CA SER A 310 11.40 20.41 -66.02
C SER A 310 10.83 21.63 -66.76
N GLY A 311 11.52 22.77 -66.59
CA GLY A 311 11.48 23.90 -67.53
C GLY A 311 12.33 25.12 -67.16
N THR A 312 13.63 25.07 -67.48
CA THR A 312 14.44 26.17 -68.07
C THR A 312 14.92 27.38 -67.22
N VAL A 313 16.24 27.35 -66.93
CA VAL A 313 17.29 28.41 -67.00
C VAL A 313 17.13 29.78 -66.31
N CYS A 314 18.05 29.98 -65.34
CA CYS A 314 18.81 31.19 -64.93
C CYS A 314 18.23 32.60 -65.15
N LYS A 315 18.13 33.36 -64.06
CA LYS A 315 18.99 34.53 -63.81
C LYS A 315 18.97 34.97 -62.36
N SER A 316 20.17 35.32 -61.89
CA SER A 316 20.51 36.03 -60.68
C SER A 316 19.79 37.37 -60.57
N GLU A 317 19.38 37.76 -59.36
CA GLU A 317 19.68 39.10 -58.83
C GLU A 317 19.49 39.19 -57.32
N SER A 318 20.55 39.67 -56.68
CA SER A 318 20.64 40.09 -55.29
C SER A 318 19.95 41.43 -55.08
N SER A 319 19.21 41.58 -53.98
CA SER A 319 19.03 42.89 -53.35
C SER A 319 18.74 42.75 -51.86
N SER A 320 19.78 43.06 -51.10
CA SER A 320 19.79 43.57 -49.73
C SER A 320 18.67 44.56 -49.42
N LYS A 321 18.15 44.52 -48.19
CA LYS A 321 17.97 45.71 -47.34
C LYS A 321 17.84 45.36 -45.85
N VAL A 322 18.64 46.07 -45.10
CA VAL A 322 18.81 46.14 -43.64
C VAL A 322 17.85 47.17 -43.07
N HIS A 323 17.24 46.90 -41.91
CA HIS A 323 17.07 47.80 -40.76
C HIS A 323 16.28 47.02 -39.69
N GLU A 324 16.79 46.69 -38.51
CA GLU A 324 17.31 47.48 -37.38
C GLU A 324 16.27 47.60 -36.25
N GLU A 325 16.79 47.42 -35.04
CA GLU A 325 16.15 47.15 -33.75
C GLU A 325 15.14 48.20 -33.27
N GLN A 326 14.24 47.79 -32.38
CA GLN A 326 14.09 48.48 -31.09
C GLN A 326 13.41 47.61 -30.02
N SER A 327 14.08 47.56 -28.88
CA SER A 327 13.76 46.93 -27.62
C SER A 327 13.04 47.92 -26.69
N VAL A 328 12.04 47.45 -25.92
CA VAL A 328 11.54 48.18 -24.74
C VAL A 328 11.20 47.20 -23.60
N THR A 329 11.95 47.35 -22.51
CA THR A 329 11.75 46.80 -21.17
C THR A 329 10.72 47.65 -20.40
N VAL A 330 9.81 47.03 -19.62
CA VAL A 330 9.17 47.70 -18.47
C VAL A 330 9.02 46.72 -17.29
N MET A 331 9.61 47.11 -16.16
CA MET A 331 9.42 46.50 -14.83
C MET A 331 8.40 47.26 -13.98
N SER A 332 7.84 46.52 -13.01
CA SER A 332 7.39 46.93 -11.67
C SER A 332 5.98 47.51 -11.50
N ARG A 333 5.24 46.93 -10.53
CA ARG A 333 4.78 47.62 -9.31
C ARG A 333 4.18 46.63 -8.30
N GLN A 334 4.77 46.61 -7.11
CA GLN A 334 4.17 46.18 -5.84
C GLN A 334 3.19 47.24 -5.36
N THR A 335 2.11 46.84 -4.68
CA THR A 335 1.48 47.64 -3.62
C THR A 335 0.77 46.74 -2.60
N ASN A 336 1.19 46.87 -1.34
CA ASN A 336 0.50 46.43 -0.13
C ASN A 336 -0.81 47.20 0.10
N HIS A 337 -1.83 46.55 0.66
CA HIS A 337 -2.75 47.23 1.58
C HIS A 337 -3.27 46.30 2.70
N HIS A 338 -2.86 46.66 3.92
CA HIS A 338 -3.46 46.32 5.20
C HIS A 338 -4.70 47.21 5.40
N LYS A 339 -5.84 46.66 5.83
CA LYS A 339 -6.84 47.44 6.57
C LYS A 339 -7.69 46.56 7.49
N ILE A 340 -7.47 46.76 8.77
CA ILE A 340 -8.31 46.39 9.91
C ILE A 340 -9.52 47.33 9.96
N ARG A 341 -10.73 46.83 10.26
CA ARG A 341 -11.66 47.48 11.21
C ARG A 341 -12.89 46.62 11.54
N ARG A 342 -13.03 46.44 12.86
CA ARG A 342 -14.23 46.25 13.72
C ARG A 342 -15.01 44.95 13.63
#